data_AF-A0A1B0G5I9-F1
#
_entry.id   AF-A0A1B0G5I9-F1
#
_cell.length_a   1.000
_cell.length_b   1.000
_cell.length_c   1.000
_cell.angle_alpha   90.00
_cell.angle_beta   90.00
_cell.angle_gamma   90.00
#
_symmetry.space_group_name_H-M   'P 1'
#
loop_
_entity.id
_entity.type
_entity.pdbx_description
1 polymer ?
#
loop_
_entity_poly.entity_id
_entity_poly.type
_entity_poly.pdbx_seq_one_letter_code
_entity_poly.pdbx_strand_id
1 'polypeptide(L)'
;MEKIFINTIHVTLGGLPLAVEAINKDPTLLPGKRLAFKAFDVGPKTGVYRVQPIRFMTQMRDENIAAFIGPDEGCISEALLSSAWNIPMISFKCSDSMVSNKEIFHTFARTLAPASKVSKSVISLLSAFHWQKFAIVVSSKPIWGAEVARAIQVF
;
A
#
# COMPACT_ATOMS: atom_id res chain seq x y z
N MET A 1 -8.08 28.42 22.56
CA MET A 1 -8.09 28.37 21.08
C MET A 1 -6.63 28.43 20.66
N GLU A 2 -5.99 27.27 20.49
CA GLU A 2 -4.62 27.07 19.97
C GLU A 2 -4.18 25.64 20.31
N LYS A 3 -4.08 24.77 19.29
CA LYS A 3 -3.10 23.67 19.24
C LYS A 3 -2.86 23.36 17.77
N ILE A 4 -2.06 24.19 17.11
CA ILE A 4 -1.32 23.78 15.92
C ILE A 4 -0.02 23.18 16.44
N PHE A 5 0.00 21.85 16.63
CA PHE A 5 1.25 21.11 16.73
C PHE A 5 1.49 20.45 15.37
N ILE A 6 2.06 21.21 14.44
CA ILE A 6 2.78 20.63 13.30
C ILE A 6 4.23 20.54 13.74
N ASN A 7 4.55 19.50 14.52
CA ASN A 7 5.93 19.03 14.55
C ASN A 7 6.20 18.42 13.19
N THR A 8 7.28 18.85 12.56
CA THR A 8 7.73 18.54 11.20
C THR A 8 7.90 17.03 10.99
N ILE A 9 6.80 16.32 10.80
CA ILE A 9 6.79 14.99 10.20
C ILE A 9 6.84 15.27 8.70
N HIS A 10 7.83 14.72 7.99
CA HIS A 10 7.86 14.77 6.53
C HIS A 10 6.77 13.82 6.02
N VAL A 11 5.52 14.29 6.06
CA VAL A 11 4.33 13.47 5.86
C VAL A 11 4.04 13.35 4.37
N THR A 12 4.34 12.19 3.79
CA THR A 12 3.73 11.74 2.51
C THR A 12 2.22 11.43 2.68
N LEU A 13 1.67 11.58 3.89
CA LEU A 13 0.28 11.28 4.28
C LEU A 13 -0.62 12.54 4.40
N GLY A 14 -0.43 13.60 3.62
CA GLY A 14 -1.33 14.78 3.70
C GLY A 14 -2.81 14.43 3.50
N GLY A 15 -3.08 13.36 2.74
CA GLY A 15 -4.44 12.86 2.50
C GLY A 15 -5.08 12.14 3.69
N LEU A 16 -4.32 11.50 4.59
CA LEU A 16 -4.91 10.70 5.68
C LEU A 16 -5.63 11.56 6.73
N PRO A 17 -5.03 12.64 7.29
CA PRO A 17 -5.73 13.54 8.19
C PRO A 17 -6.98 14.16 7.56
N LEU A 18 -6.88 14.56 6.28
CA LEU A 18 -8.00 15.14 5.54
C LEU A 18 -9.13 14.12 5.34
N ALA A 19 -8.82 12.88 4.96
CA ALA A 19 -9.81 11.82 4.82
C ALA A 19 -10.50 11.49 6.14
N VAL A 20 -9.74 11.41 7.24
CA VAL A 20 -10.28 11.18 8.59
C VAL A 20 -11.18 12.33 9.02
N GLU A 21 -10.77 13.58 8.75
CA GLU A 21 -11.59 14.76 9.04
C GLU A 21 -12.89 14.76 8.23
N ALA A 22 -12.81 14.44 6.93
CA ALA A 22 -13.98 14.35 6.06
C ALA A 22 -14.98 13.30 6.54
N ILE A 23 -14.51 12.07 6.85
CA ILE A 23 -15.36 10.99 7.38
C ILE A 23 -16.03 11.42 8.69
N ASN A 24 -15.27 12.02 9.62
CA ASN A 24 -15.80 12.44 10.91
C ASN A 24 -16.80 13.61 10.83
N LYS A 25 -16.83 14.36 9.73
CA LYS A 25 -17.79 15.45 9.49
C LYS A 25 -19.03 14.98 8.72
N ASP A 26 -18.97 13.81 8.08
CA ASP A 26 -20.08 13.27 7.31
C ASP A 26 -21.01 12.47 8.24
N PRO A 27 -22.26 12.92 8.47
CA PRO A 27 -23.19 12.22 9.36
C PRO A 27 -23.66 10.87 8.79
N THR A 28 -23.44 10.60 7.50
CA THR A 28 -23.85 9.36 6.84
C THR A 28 -22.79 8.25 6.94
N LEU A 29 -21.54 8.61 7.22
CA LEU A 29 -20.42 7.67 7.34
C LEU A 29 -20.07 7.44 8.80
N LEU A 30 -20.17 6.18 9.24
CA LEU A 30 -19.87 5.73 10.62
C LEU A 30 -20.67 6.49 11.70
N PRO A 31 -22.02 6.52 11.63
CA PRO A 31 -22.84 7.25 12.59
C PRO A 31 -22.57 6.80 14.03
N GLY A 32 -22.41 7.76 14.94
CA GLY A 32 -22.10 7.51 16.36
C GLY A 32 -20.68 7.04 16.64
N LYS A 33 -19.79 7.01 15.63
CA LYS A 33 -18.37 6.66 15.79
C LYS A 33 -17.49 7.80 15.29
N ARG A 34 -16.27 7.86 15.82
CA ARG A 34 -15.25 8.80 15.37
C ARG A 34 -13.99 8.04 15.02
N LEU A 35 -13.51 8.25 13.79
CA LEU A 35 -12.26 7.70 13.32
C LEU A 35 -11.09 8.49 13.90
N ALA A 36 -10.09 7.78 14.41
CA ALA A 36 -8.82 8.32 14.84
C ALA A 36 -7.69 7.46 14.25
N PHE A 37 -6.49 8.01 14.15
CA PHE A 37 -5.34 7.30 13.63
C PHE A 37 -4.09 7.63 14.45
N LYS A 38 -3.13 6.70 14.43
CA LYS A 38 -1.79 6.87 14.97
C LYS A 38 -0.80 6.64 13.85
N ALA A 39 0.01 7.65 13.54
CA ALA A 39 0.99 7.57 12.47
C ALA A 39 2.39 7.26 13.02
N PHE A 40 3.15 6.46 12.28
CA PHE A 40 4.55 6.17 12.57
C PHE A 40 5.38 6.41 11.32
N ASP A 41 6.57 6.99 11.51
CA ASP A 41 7.58 7.08 10.47
C ASP A 41 8.38 5.77 10.47
N VAL A 42 8.28 5.02 9.37
CA VAL A 42 8.96 3.73 9.20
C VAL A 42 10.39 3.89 8.67
N GLY A 43 10.80 5.10 8.29
CA GLY A 43 12.12 5.39 7.73
C GLY A 43 12.36 4.79 6.34
N PRO A 44 13.60 4.86 5.83
CA PRO A 44 13.96 4.35 4.51
C PRO A 44 13.99 2.81 4.49
N LYS A 45 13.89 2.21 3.31
CA LYS A 45 13.92 0.74 3.12
C LYS A 45 15.26 0.04 3.35
N THR A 46 16.25 0.70 3.94
CA THR A 46 17.63 0.23 3.98
C THR A 46 18.10 -0.07 5.40
N GLY A 47 18.90 -1.12 5.54
CA GLY A 47 19.54 -1.47 6.81
C GLY A 47 18.53 -1.81 7.91
N VAL A 48 18.76 -1.25 9.10
CA VAL A 48 17.97 -1.51 10.32
C VAL A 48 16.52 -1.07 10.20
N TYR A 49 16.20 -0.14 9.28
CA TYR A 49 14.83 0.36 9.12
C TYR A 49 13.85 -0.66 8.53
N ARG A 50 14.34 -1.73 7.88
CA ARG A 50 13.49 -2.80 7.33
C ARG A 50 12.63 -3.53 8.37
N VAL A 51 13.00 -3.48 9.64
CA VAL A 51 12.21 -4.10 10.73
C VAL A 51 11.23 -3.13 11.40
N GLN A 52 11.31 -1.82 11.10
CA GLN A 52 10.47 -0.81 11.75
C GLN A 52 8.98 -0.95 11.44
N PRO A 53 8.53 -1.20 10.19
CA PRO A 53 7.11 -1.44 9.92
C PRO A 53 6.56 -2.58 10.77
N ILE A 54 7.27 -3.71 10.84
CA ILE A 54 6.88 -4.88 11.63
C ILE A 54 6.79 -4.51 13.11
N ARG A 55 7.78 -3.82 13.66
CA ARG A 55 7.79 -3.38 15.06
C ARG A 55 6.59 -2.49 15.40
N PHE A 56 6.32 -1.47 14.58
CA PHE A 56 5.21 -0.54 14.83
C PHE A 56 3.86 -1.20 14.61
N MET A 57 3.73 -2.08 13.62
CA MET A 57 2.53 -2.88 13.43
C MET A 57 2.25 -3.77 14.64
N THR A 58 3.29 -4.36 15.26
CA THR A 58 3.14 -5.17 16.50
C THR A 58 2.67 -4.30 17.66
N GLN A 59 3.28 -3.13 17.83
CA GLN A 59 2.85 -2.18 18.86
C GLN A 59 1.39 -1.75 18.66
N MET A 60 0.99 -1.42 17.44
CA MET A 60 -0.39 -1.06 17.10
C MET A 60 -1.37 -2.21 17.39
N ARG A 61 -0.99 -3.45 17.06
CA ARG A 61 -1.80 -4.64 17.39
C ARG A 61 -2.06 -4.73 18.89
N ASP A 62 -1.03 -4.49 19.72
CA ASP A 62 -1.16 -4.53 21.18
C ASP A 62 -2.01 -3.35 21.72
N GLU A 63 -2.11 -2.26 20.96
CA GLU A 63 -3.00 -1.11 21.22
C GLU A 63 -4.44 -1.33 20.69
N ASN A 64 -4.78 -2.53 20.21
CA ASN A 64 -6.12 -2.91 19.70
C ASN A 64 -6.62 -2.02 18.55
N ILE A 65 -5.75 -1.68 17.60
CA ILE A 65 -6.18 -0.98 16.38
C ILE A 65 -7.18 -1.80 15.56
N ALA A 66 -8.01 -1.10 14.78
CA ALA A 66 -9.00 -1.74 13.90
C ALA A 66 -8.44 -2.15 12.53
N ALA A 67 -7.45 -1.42 12.00
CA ALA A 67 -6.86 -1.68 10.69
C ALA A 67 -5.52 -0.94 10.50
N PHE A 68 -4.70 -1.46 9.60
CA PHE A 68 -3.46 -0.82 9.14
C PHE A 68 -3.67 -0.08 7.81
N ILE A 69 -3.06 1.09 7.66
CA ILE A 69 -2.99 1.84 6.39
C ILE A 69 -1.52 2.03 6.01
N GLY A 70 -1.15 1.65 4.78
CA GLY A 70 0.23 1.70 4.30
C GLY A 70 0.97 0.36 4.46
N PRO A 71 2.32 0.36 4.60
CA PRO A 71 3.19 1.53 4.47
C PRO A 71 3.30 2.01 3.01
N ASP A 72 4.01 3.11 2.79
CA ASP A 72 4.23 3.70 1.45
C ASP A 72 5.08 2.76 0.58
N GLU A 73 6.05 2.05 1.16
CA GLU A 73 6.91 1.17 0.39
C GLU A 73 7.07 -0.19 1.05
N GLY A 74 6.89 -1.25 0.26
CA GLY A 74 7.02 -2.63 0.77
C GLY A 74 5.73 -3.05 1.44
N CYS A 75 5.33 -4.29 1.22
CA CYS A 75 4.02 -4.75 1.65
C CYS A 75 3.93 -6.23 1.92
N ILE A 76 4.89 -7.05 1.46
CA ILE A 76 4.77 -8.51 1.58
C ILE A 76 4.85 -8.92 3.05
N SER A 77 5.88 -8.46 3.77
CA SER A 77 6.08 -8.81 5.18
C SER A 77 4.98 -8.22 6.06
N GLU A 78 4.55 -6.99 5.77
CA GLU A 78 3.49 -6.28 6.46
C GLU A 78 2.12 -6.93 6.22
N ALA A 79 1.81 -7.31 4.97
CA ALA A 79 0.56 -8.01 4.64
C ALA A 79 0.52 -9.41 5.25
N LEU A 80 1.66 -10.11 5.30
CA LEU A 80 1.77 -11.40 5.96
C LEU A 80 1.49 -11.27 7.46
N LEU A 81 2.05 -10.23 8.09
CA LEU A 81 1.84 -9.94 9.51
C LEU A 81 0.39 -9.57 9.81
N SER A 82 -0.22 -8.73 8.97
CA SER A 82 -1.64 -8.38 9.02
C SER A 82 -2.54 -9.61 8.90
N SER A 83 -2.17 -10.58 8.06
CA SER A 83 -2.87 -11.86 7.91
C SER A 83 -2.68 -12.74 9.14
N ALA A 84 -1.47 -12.80 9.70
CA ALA A 84 -1.18 -13.56 10.91
C ALA A 84 -1.97 -13.08 12.13
N TRP A 85 -2.23 -11.77 12.24
CA TRP A 85 -3.03 -11.22 13.33
C TRP A 85 -4.52 -11.12 13.01
N ASN A 86 -4.94 -11.48 11.80
CA ASN A 86 -6.31 -11.29 11.33
C ASN A 86 -6.81 -9.84 11.49
N ILE A 87 -5.95 -8.86 11.19
CA ILE A 87 -6.27 -7.43 11.21
C ILE A 87 -6.22 -6.89 9.79
N PRO A 88 -7.26 -6.21 9.28
CA PRO A 88 -7.26 -5.65 7.92
C PRO A 88 -6.09 -4.70 7.66
N MET A 89 -5.53 -4.77 6.46
CA MET A 89 -4.49 -3.85 6.00
C MET A 89 -4.83 -3.33 4.60
N ILE A 90 -4.76 -2.00 4.42
CA ILE A 90 -4.98 -1.35 3.13
C ILE A 90 -3.71 -0.60 2.71
N SER A 91 -3.07 -1.05 1.64
CA SER A 91 -1.94 -0.33 1.03
C SER A 91 -2.40 0.58 -0.11
N PHE A 92 -1.84 1.78 -0.18
CA PHE A 92 -2.12 2.73 -1.26
C PHE A 92 -1.05 2.76 -2.36
N LYS A 93 0.08 2.05 -2.20
CA LYS A 93 1.22 2.09 -3.14
C LYS A 93 1.87 0.73 -3.45
N CYS A 94 1.44 -0.35 -2.81
CA CYS A 94 1.92 -1.69 -3.11
C CYS A 94 1.40 -2.19 -4.47
N SER A 95 2.32 -2.38 -5.45
CA SER A 95 2.02 -2.99 -6.75
C SER A 95 2.23 -4.50 -6.79
N ASP A 96 2.83 -5.07 -5.75
CA ASP A 96 3.32 -6.45 -5.79
C ASP A 96 2.19 -7.45 -6.12
N SER A 97 2.48 -8.35 -7.05
CA SER A 97 1.52 -9.38 -7.46
C SER A 97 1.30 -10.45 -6.38
N MET A 98 2.32 -10.76 -5.58
CA MET A 98 2.33 -11.83 -4.56
C MET A 98 1.21 -11.65 -3.52
N VAL A 99 1.00 -10.41 -3.06
CA VAL A 99 -0.03 -10.07 -2.06
C VAL A 99 -1.47 -10.19 -2.58
N SER A 100 -1.64 -10.60 -3.84
CA SER A 100 -2.95 -10.92 -4.43
C SER A 100 -3.40 -12.35 -4.11
N ASN A 101 -2.53 -13.24 -3.64
CA ASN A 101 -2.94 -14.58 -3.18
C ASN A 101 -3.75 -14.44 -1.87
N LYS A 102 -5.07 -14.64 -1.94
CA LYS A 102 -5.98 -14.50 -0.80
C LYS A 102 -6.06 -15.70 0.13
N GLU A 103 -5.43 -16.82 -0.23
CA GLU A 103 -5.22 -17.92 0.71
C GLU A 103 -4.16 -17.53 1.76
N ILE A 104 -3.12 -16.79 1.34
CA ILE A 104 -2.03 -16.33 2.22
C ILE A 104 -2.35 -14.95 2.80
N PHE A 105 -2.71 -13.99 1.95
CA PHE A 105 -2.89 -12.57 2.30
C PHE A 105 -4.38 -12.19 2.40
N HIS A 106 -5.10 -12.91 3.26
CA HIS A 106 -6.58 -12.87 3.33
C HIS A 106 -7.14 -11.56 3.90
N THR A 107 -6.40 -10.81 4.72
CA THR A 107 -6.80 -9.50 5.27
C THR A 107 -6.29 -8.30 4.49
N PHE A 108 -5.49 -8.54 3.45
CA PHE A 108 -4.84 -7.47 2.69
C PHE A 108 -5.74 -6.94 1.58
N ALA A 109 -5.82 -5.62 1.44
CA ALA A 109 -6.42 -4.92 0.33
C ALA A 109 -5.50 -3.78 -0.15
N ARG A 110 -5.77 -3.26 -1.35
CA ARG A 110 -5.04 -2.11 -1.89
C ARG A 110 -5.90 -1.29 -2.83
N THR A 111 -5.67 0.02 -2.84
CA THR A 111 -6.32 0.94 -3.79
C THR A 111 -5.57 1.04 -5.11
N LEU A 112 -4.28 0.71 -5.11
CA LEU A 112 -3.46 0.66 -6.32
C LEU A 112 -3.61 -0.67 -7.05
N ALA A 113 -3.80 -0.62 -8.38
CA ALA A 113 -3.89 -1.83 -9.20
C ALA A 113 -2.59 -2.66 -9.20
N PRO A 114 -2.68 -4.01 -9.29
CA PRO A 114 -1.51 -4.85 -9.52
C PRO A 114 -0.77 -4.49 -10.81
N ALA A 115 0.56 -4.60 -10.81
CA ALA A 115 1.35 -4.48 -12.03
C ALA A 115 0.89 -5.44 -13.15
N SER A 116 0.41 -6.63 -12.77
CA SER A 116 -0.15 -7.63 -13.71
C SER A 116 -1.47 -7.22 -14.37
N LYS A 117 -2.20 -6.22 -13.83
CA LYS A 117 -3.38 -5.66 -14.50
C LYS A 117 -2.97 -4.59 -15.51
N VAL A 118 -1.93 -3.82 -15.20
CA VAL A 118 -1.37 -2.82 -16.12
C VAL A 118 -0.80 -3.49 -17.36
N SER A 119 -0.06 -4.60 -17.21
CA SER A 119 0.54 -5.32 -18.35
C SER A 119 -0.48 -5.78 -19.40
N LYS A 120 -1.72 -6.09 -19.00
CA LYS A 120 -2.78 -6.51 -19.93
C LYS A 120 -3.05 -5.46 -21.01
N SER A 121 -3.05 -4.18 -20.66
CA SER A 121 -3.26 -3.10 -21.63
C SER A 121 -2.17 -3.06 -22.71
N VAL A 122 -0.90 -3.27 -22.29
CA VAL A 122 0.25 -3.33 -23.21
C VAL A 122 0.14 -4.57 -24.10
N ILE A 123 -0.13 -5.74 -23.52
CA ILE A 123 -0.29 -6.99 -24.28
C ILE A 123 -1.42 -6.88 -25.31
N SER A 124 -2.58 -6.32 -24.91
CA SER A 124 -3.69 -6.08 -25.83
C SER A 124 -3.31 -5.18 -26.99
N LEU A 125 -2.50 -4.13 -26.74
CA LEU A 125 -1.98 -3.26 -27.80
C LEU A 125 -1.07 -4.02 -28.76
N LEU A 126 -0.07 -4.75 -28.24
CA LEU A 126 0.86 -5.53 -29.06
C LEU A 126 0.13 -6.54 -29.94
N SER A 127 -0.89 -7.20 -29.36
CA SER A 127 -1.73 -8.17 -30.06
C SER A 127 -2.57 -7.54 -31.16
N ALA A 128 -3.21 -6.40 -30.89
CA ALA A 128 -4.06 -5.70 -31.86
C ALA A 128 -3.31 -5.24 -33.11
N PHE A 129 -2.01 -4.92 -32.98
CA PHE A 129 -1.15 -4.48 -34.09
C PHE A 129 -0.23 -5.59 -34.62
N HIS A 130 -0.37 -6.82 -34.14
CA HIS A 130 0.47 -7.96 -34.52
C HIS A 130 1.98 -7.72 -34.33
N TRP A 131 2.36 -6.96 -33.30
CA TRP A 131 3.76 -6.68 -32.98
C TRP A 131 4.40 -7.85 -32.24
N GLN A 132 5.18 -8.66 -32.97
CA GLN A 132 5.86 -9.84 -32.42
C GLN A 132 7.30 -9.59 -31.96
N LYS A 133 7.90 -8.47 -32.37
CA LYS A 133 9.27 -8.08 -32.00
C LYS A 133 9.22 -6.70 -31.36
N PHE A 134 9.66 -6.62 -30.11
CA PHE A 134 9.67 -5.38 -29.33
C PHE A 134 10.80 -5.44 -28.29
N ALA A 135 11.17 -4.29 -27.75
CA ALA A 135 12.10 -4.17 -26.64
C ALA A 135 11.37 -3.56 -25.44
N ILE A 136 11.62 -4.09 -24.25
CA ILE A 136 11.14 -3.50 -23.00
C ILE A 136 12.31 -2.78 -22.33
N VAL A 137 12.17 -1.47 -22.14
CA VAL A 137 13.15 -0.65 -21.41
C VAL A 137 12.56 -0.32 -20.04
N VAL A 138 13.29 -0.65 -18.98
CA VAL A 138 12.85 -0.44 -17.59
C VAL A 138 13.88 0.39 -16.83
N SER A 139 13.40 1.35 -16.05
CA SER A 139 14.25 2.09 -15.11
C SER A 139 14.82 1.16 -14.03
N SER A 140 16.07 1.39 -13.63
CA SER A 140 16.73 0.72 -12.49
C SER A 140 16.20 1.15 -11.12
N LYS A 141 15.29 2.14 -11.07
CA LYS A 141 14.55 2.56 -9.86
C LYS A 141 13.04 2.34 -10.01
N PRO A 142 12.55 1.11 -10.28
CA PRO A 142 11.14 0.93 -10.59
C PRO A 142 10.29 0.84 -9.32
N ILE A 143 9.27 1.71 -9.24
CA ILE A 143 8.13 1.47 -8.33
C ILE A 143 7.30 0.31 -8.91
N TRP A 144 6.98 0.33 -10.22
CA TRP A 144 6.20 -0.74 -10.90
C TRP A 144 6.90 -1.35 -12.13
N GLY A 145 7.89 -0.67 -12.71
CA GLY A 145 8.41 -0.98 -14.05
C GLY A 145 8.94 -2.40 -14.22
N ALA A 146 9.74 -2.90 -13.28
CA ALA A 146 10.28 -4.25 -13.35
C ALA A 146 9.17 -5.31 -13.28
N GLU A 147 8.13 -5.03 -12.51
CA GLU A 147 7.05 -5.96 -12.26
C GLU A 147 6.07 -6.03 -13.44
N VAL A 148 5.81 -4.88 -14.09
CA VAL A 148 5.09 -4.82 -15.37
C VAL A 148 5.87 -5.53 -16.47
N ALA A 149 7.18 -5.27 -16.58
CA ALA A 149 8.03 -5.92 -17.58
C ALA A 149 8.04 -7.45 -17.43
N ARG A 150 8.20 -7.95 -16.21
CA ARG A 150 8.10 -9.38 -15.90
C ARG A 150 6.73 -9.94 -16.29
N ALA A 151 5.65 -9.20 -16.02
CA ALA A 151 4.30 -9.64 -16.36
C ALA A 151 4.00 -9.66 -17.87
N ILE A 152 4.74 -8.89 -18.68
CA ILE A 152 4.65 -8.94 -20.16
C ILE A 152 5.41 -10.15 -20.71
N GLN A 153 6.56 -10.51 -20.13
CA GLN A 153 7.43 -11.60 -20.61
C GLN A 153 6.83 -13.01 -20.48
N VAL A 154 5.83 -13.19 -19.63
CA VAL A 154 5.16 -14.48 -19.40
C VAL A 154 3.89 -14.66 -20.25
N PHE A 155 3.59 -13.71 -21.12
CA PHE A 155 2.56 -13.79 -22.15
C PHE A 155 3.20 -14.04 -23.52
#